data_AF-A0A7K0WGZ7-F1
#
_entry.id   AF-A0A7K0WGZ7-F1
#
_cell.length_a   1.000
_cell.length_b   1.000
_cell.length_c   1.000
_cell.angle_alpha   90.00
_cell.angle_beta   90.00
_cell.angle_gamma   90.00
#
_symmetry.space_group_name_H-M   'P 1'
#
loop_
_entity.id
_entity.type
_entity.pdbx_description
1 polymer ?
#
loop_
_entity_poly.entity_id
_entity_poly.type
_entity_poly.pdbx_seq_one_letter_code
_entity_poly.pdbx_strand_id
1 'polypeptide(L)'
;MEQADELILDALKKSLLHCVKEHGMGILIPIPSRYSAARLRGRQFMLELSKQLTASTGMPTYENLIHIRKVRDQSALDARARIKNLEGALKGQRYLSGKAFLIDDLVTTGATLDEAARAMRDLGIEVAAAVTACVAEPLR
;
A
#
# COMPACT_ATOMS: atom_id res chain seq x y z
N MET A 1 -19.14 -10.25 -0.73
CA MET A 1 -17.74 -9.86 -1.00
C MET A 1 -17.69 -8.70 -1.97
N GLU A 2 -18.36 -8.77 -3.11
CA GLU A 2 -18.42 -7.69 -4.12
C GLU A 2 -18.83 -6.32 -3.52
N GLN A 3 -19.92 -6.27 -2.75
CA GLN A 3 -20.34 -5.03 -2.05
C GLN A 3 -19.30 -4.47 -1.07
N ALA A 4 -18.50 -5.34 -0.44
CA ALA A 4 -17.44 -4.89 0.47
C ALA A 4 -16.23 -4.34 -0.30
N ASP A 5 -15.90 -4.95 -1.45
CA ASP A 5 -14.85 -4.46 -2.34
C ASP A 5 -15.22 -3.08 -2.90
N GLU A 6 -16.48 -2.86 -3.29
CA GLU A 6 -16.99 -1.56 -3.74
C GLU A 6 -16.84 -0.48 -2.66
N LEU A 7 -17.21 -0.79 -1.40
CA LEU A 7 -17.05 0.14 -0.29
C LEU A 7 -15.58 0.51 -0.05
N ILE A 8 -14.67 -0.46 -0.13
CA ILE A 8 -13.23 -0.21 -0.01
C ILE A 8 -12.75 0.66 -1.18
N LEU A 9 -13.16 0.36 -2.41
CA LEU A 9 -12.80 1.14 -3.59
C LEU A 9 -13.25 2.59 -3.47
N ASP A 10 -14.49 2.83 -3.03
CA ASP A 10 -15.04 4.17 -2.83
C ASP A 10 -14.29 4.93 -1.74
N ALA A 11 -13.94 4.28 -0.64
CA ALA A 11 -13.13 4.87 0.42
C ALA A 11 -11.73 5.24 -0.08
N LEU A 12 -11.05 4.33 -0.80
CA LEU A 12 -9.75 4.59 -1.41
C LEU A 12 -9.82 5.74 -2.42
N LYS A 13 -10.86 5.77 -3.26
CA LYS A 13 -11.04 6.84 -4.24
C LYS A 13 -11.21 8.20 -3.56
N LYS A 14 -12.03 8.28 -2.51
CA LYS A 14 -12.22 9.53 -1.75
C LYS A 14 -10.92 9.97 -1.07
N SER A 15 -10.19 9.05 -0.45
CA SER A 15 -8.89 9.31 0.18
C SER A 15 -7.86 9.78 -0.86
N LEU A 16 -7.76 9.10 -2.01
CA LEU A 16 -6.86 9.47 -3.10
C LEU A 16 -7.15 10.86 -3.64
N LEU A 17 -8.43 11.18 -3.92
CA LEU A 17 -8.82 12.49 -4.42
C LEU A 17 -8.55 13.61 -3.41
N HIS A 18 -8.56 13.32 -2.10
CA HIS A 18 -8.15 14.26 -1.08
C HIS A 18 -6.64 14.54 -1.17
N CYS A 19 -5.80 13.50 -1.21
CA CYS A 19 -4.35 13.65 -1.32
C CYS A 19 -3.92 14.30 -2.65
N VAL A 20 -4.61 14.03 -3.75
CA VAL A 20 -4.33 14.62 -5.07
C VAL A 20 -4.56 16.14 -5.07
N LYS A 21 -5.51 16.66 -4.28
CA LYS A 21 -5.70 18.12 -4.17
C LYS A 21 -4.51 18.83 -3.54
N GLU A 22 -3.78 18.15 -2.65
CA GLU A 22 -2.62 18.70 -1.96
C GLU A 22 -1.32 18.48 -2.74
N HIS A 23 -1.15 17.29 -3.32
CA HIS A 23 0.14 16.89 -3.91
C HIS A 23 0.16 16.85 -5.44
N GLY A 24 -0.99 17.04 -6.10
CA GLY A 24 -1.16 16.89 -7.55
C GLY A 24 -1.28 15.43 -8.00
N MET A 25 -1.32 15.23 -9.32
CA MET A 25 -1.37 13.90 -9.93
C MET A 25 -0.02 13.18 -9.82
N GLY A 26 -0.06 11.85 -9.87
CA GLY A 26 1.12 10.99 -9.73
C GLY A 26 0.86 9.56 -10.16
N ILE A 27 1.60 8.62 -9.58
CA ILE A 27 1.53 7.20 -9.89
C ILE A 27 1.01 6.41 -8.69
N LEU A 28 0.20 5.38 -8.94
CA LEU A 28 -0.35 4.52 -7.89
C LEU A 28 0.57 3.31 -7.70
N ILE A 29 1.00 3.07 -6.46
CA ILE A 29 1.85 1.93 -6.09
C ILE A 29 1.11 1.08 -5.05
N PRO A 30 0.49 -0.04 -5.46
CA PRO A 30 -0.19 -0.94 -4.53
C PRO A 30 0.83 -1.61 -3.61
N ILE A 31 0.49 -1.72 -2.32
CA ILE A 31 1.24 -2.54 -1.38
C ILE A 31 1.10 -4.02 -1.80
N PRO A 32 2.21 -4.77 -1.94
CA PRO A 32 2.14 -6.16 -2.37
C PRO A 32 1.47 -6.98 -1.28
N SER A 33 0.41 -7.70 -1.64
CA SER A 33 -0.25 -8.64 -0.74
C SER A 33 0.76 -9.66 -0.23
N ARG A 34 0.74 -9.95 1.08
CA ARG A 34 1.50 -11.09 1.63
C ARG A 34 1.02 -12.37 0.95
N TYR A 35 1.95 -13.25 0.59
CA TYR A 35 1.67 -14.51 -0.13
C TYR A 35 0.56 -15.36 0.51
N SER A 36 0.46 -15.38 1.85
CA SER A 36 -0.61 -16.06 2.58
C SER A 36 -2.00 -15.45 2.32
N ALA A 37 -2.10 -14.12 2.28
CA ALA A 37 -3.33 -13.39 2.01
C ALA A 37 -3.75 -13.44 0.53
N ALA A 38 -2.79 -13.42 -0.40
CA ALA A 38 -3.05 -13.57 -1.83
C ALA A 38 -3.54 -15.00 -2.16
N ARG A 39 -2.93 -16.03 -1.56
CA ARG A 39 -3.32 -17.44 -1.75
C ARG A 39 -4.70 -17.74 -1.16
N LEU A 40 -5.05 -17.13 -0.02
CA LEU A 40 -6.36 -17.30 0.60
C LEU A 40 -7.48 -16.61 -0.20
N ARG A 41 -7.20 -15.46 -0.81
CA ARG A 41 -8.16 -14.69 -1.61
C ARG A 41 -8.20 -15.10 -3.09
N GLY A 42 -7.24 -15.90 -3.54
CA GLY A 42 -7.10 -16.33 -4.94
C GLY A 42 -6.77 -15.20 -5.93
N ARG A 43 -6.42 -14.01 -5.45
CA ARG A 43 -6.30 -12.79 -6.27
C ARG A 43 -5.35 -11.74 -5.68
N GLN A 44 -4.83 -10.85 -6.53
CA GLN A 44 -3.99 -9.71 -6.13
C GLN A 44 -4.87 -8.50 -5.77
N PHE A 45 -5.55 -8.60 -4.63
CA PHE A 45 -6.64 -7.67 -4.26
C PHE A 45 -6.30 -6.18 -4.41
N MET A 46 -5.18 -5.73 -3.82
CA MET A 46 -4.80 -4.31 -3.90
C MET A 46 -4.41 -3.86 -5.31
N LEU A 47 -3.86 -4.75 -6.13
CA LEU A 47 -3.56 -4.45 -7.52
C LEU A 47 -4.85 -4.26 -8.32
N GLU A 48 -5.84 -5.13 -8.13
CA GLU A 48 -7.13 -5.03 -8.80
C GLU A 48 -7.85 -3.73 -8.46
N LEU A 49 -7.93 -3.38 -7.17
CA LEU A 49 -8.51 -2.12 -6.74
C LEU A 49 -7.73 -0.92 -7.30
N SER A 50 -6.40 -0.96 -7.30
CA SER A 50 -5.57 0.12 -7.86
C SER A 50 -5.79 0.30 -9.37
N LYS A 51 -5.97 -0.80 -10.12
CA LYS A 51 -6.34 -0.73 -11.55
C LYS A 51 -7.71 -0.08 -11.77
N GLN A 52 -8.68 -0.33 -10.88
CA GLN A 52 -9.98 0.35 -10.94
C GLN A 52 -9.85 1.85 -10.59
N LEU A 53 -8.97 2.21 -9.65
CA LEU A 53 -8.61 3.61 -9.41
C LEU A 53 -7.97 4.25 -10.65
N THR A 54 -7.07 3.56 -11.35
CA THR A 54 -6.53 4.03 -12.63
C THR A 54 -7.63 4.31 -13.65
N ALA A 55 -8.60 3.41 -13.82
CA ALA A 55 -9.70 3.59 -14.75
C ALA A 55 -10.54 4.84 -14.43
N SER A 56 -10.70 5.19 -13.15
CA SER A 56 -11.51 6.33 -12.72
C SER A 56 -10.77 7.66 -12.56
N THR A 57 -9.44 7.64 -12.45
CA THR A 57 -8.61 8.84 -12.19
C THR A 57 -7.63 9.17 -13.31
N GLY A 58 -7.30 8.21 -14.17
CA GLY A 58 -6.24 8.34 -15.18
C GLY A 58 -4.82 8.20 -14.63
N MET A 59 -4.62 8.04 -13.31
CA MET A 59 -3.30 7.82 -12.73
C MET A 59 -2.81 6.39 -13.01
N PRO A 60 -1.62 6.18 -13.59
CA PRO A 60 -1.13 4.85 -13.89
C PRO A 60 -0.77 4.08 -12.62
N THR A 61 -1.09 2.78 -12.60
CA THR A 61 -0.73 1.85 -11.51
C THR A 61 0.52 1.06 -11.89
N TYR A 62 1.49 0.98 -10.98
CA TYR A 62 2.69 0.15 -11.15
C TYR A 62 2.93 -0.77 -9.96
N GLU A 63 3.00 -2.07 -10.21
CA GLU A 63 3.58 -3.04 -9.28
C GLU A 63 5.09 -2.80 -9.22
N ASN A 64 5.52 -2.02 -8.24
CA ASN A 64 6.93 -1.65 -8.08
C ASN A 64 7.52 -2.05 -6.73
N LEU A 65 6.76 -2.79 -5.92
CA LEU A 65 7.17 -3.28 -4.60
C LEU A 65 7.08 -4.80 -4.56
N ILE A 66 8.11 -5.45 -4.03
CA ILE A 66 8.14 -6.89 -3.80
C ILE A 66 8.58 -7.21 -2.37
N HIS A 67 8.09 -8.34 -1.84
CA HIS A 67 8.60 -8.91 -0.59
C HIS A 67 9.94 -9.60 -0.84
N ILE A 68 11.00 -9.20 -0.14
CA ILE A 68 12.35 -9.77 -0.29
C ILE A 68 12.80 -10.64 0.88
N ARG A 69 12.02 -10.67 1.97
CA ARG A 69 12.22 -11.62 3.07
C ARG A 69 10.89 -12.15 3.55
N LYS A 70 10.90 -13.36 4.10
CA LYS A 70 9.75 -13.85 4.88
C LYS A 70 9.67 -13.01 6.14
N VAL A 71 8.71 -12.09 6.20
CA VAL A 71 8.27 -11.51 7.48
C VAL A 71 7.78 -12.69 8.32
N ARG A 72 8.50 -13.05 9.39
CA ARG A 72 8.09 -14.16 10.25
C ARG A 72 6.75 -13.77 10.87
N ASP A 73 5.75 -14.64 10.73
CA ASP A 73 4.51 -14.56 11.50
C ASP A 73 4.88 -14.79 12.96
N GLN A 74 5.05 -13.70 13.69
CA GLN A 74 5.13 -13.73 15.13
C GLN A 74 3.90 -12.99 15.64
N SER A 75 2.84 -13.76 15.85
CA SER A 75 1.55 -13.36 16.43
C SER A 75 1.64 -12.79 17.86
N ALA A 76 2.86 -12.58 18.38
CA ALA A 76 3.14 -12.02 19.71
C ALA A 76 3.96 -10.71 19.68
N LEU A 77 4.20 -10.10 18.51
CA LEU A 77 4.98 -8.86 18.44
C LEU A 77 4.12 -7.63 18.73
N ASP A 78 4.56 -6.85 19.72
CA ASP A 78 4.07 -5.50 20.00
C ASP A 78 4.29 -4.54 18.80
N ALA A 79 3.72 -3.34 18.87
CA ALA A 79 3.82 -2.35 17.79
C ALA A 79 5.27 -2.01 17.40
N ARG A 80 6.21 -1.97 18.37
CA ARG A 80 7.62 -1.68 18.11
C ARG A 80 8.32 -2.83 17.41
N ALA A 81 7.98 -4.05 17.77
CA ALA A 81 8.51 -5.25 17.15
C ALA A 81 7.94 -5.48 15.74
N ARG A 82 6.71 -5.03 15.45
CA ARG A 82 6.16 -5.00 14.08
C ARG A 82 6.94 -4.05 13.16
N ILE A 83 7.33 -2.87 13.65
CA ILE A 83 8.15 -1.90 12.90
C ILE A 83 9.51 -2.55 12.54
N LYS A 84 10.24 -3.07 13.54
CA LYS A 84 11.53 -3.76 13.31
C LYS A 84 11.40 -5.00 12.41
N ASN A 85 10.30 -5.76 12.53
CA ASN A 85 10.07 -6.94 11.71
C ASN A 85 9.67 -6.61 10.26
N LEU A 86 9.30 -5.37 9.95
CA LEU A 86 9.01 -4.93 8.57
C LEU A 86 10.17 -4.19 7.91
N GLU A 87 11.12 -3.64 8.66
CA GLU A 87 12.25 -2.90 8.11
C GLU A 87 13.10 -3.72 7.11
N GLY A 88 13.22 -3.27 5.87
CA GLY A 88 13.88 -4.02 4.79
C GLY A 88 13.11 -5.27 4.33
N ALA A 89 11.80 -5.36 4.61
CA ALA A 89 10.95 -6.42 4.10
C ALA A 89 10.50 -6.21 2.66
N LEU A 90 10.44 -4.95 2.22
CA LEU A 90 10.04 -4.57 0.88
C LEU A 90 11.23 -4.04 0.08
N LYS A 91 11.19 -4.25 -1.23
CA LYS A 91 12.16 -3.69 -2.17
C LYS A 91 11.45 -3.08 -3.35
N GLY A 92 11.89 -1.88 -3.73
CA GLY A 92 11.52 -1.24 -4.98
C GLY A 92 12.16 -1.94 -6.18
N GLN A 93 11.44 -2.11 -7.28
CA GLN A 93 11.97 -2.83 -8.45
C GLN A 93 12.71 -1.93 -9.45
N ARG A 94 12.19 -0.74 -9.74
CA ARG A 94 12.77 0.21 -10.70
C ARG A 94 12.38 1.65 -10.40
N TYR A 95 13.22 2.59 -10.83
CA TYR A 95 12.85 4.01 -10.82
C TYR A 95 11.63 4.28 -11.70
N LEU A 96 10.75 5.15 -11.22
CA LEU A 96 9.59 5.66 -11.93
C LEU A 96 9.57 7.18 -11.74
N SER A 97 9.31 7.93 -12.80
CA SER A 97 9.19 9.38 -12.72
C SER A 97 7.84 9.79 -12.11
N GLY A 98 7.87 10.84 -11.28
CA GLY A 98 6.68 11.40 -10.64
C GLY A 98 6.55 11.01 -9.18
N LYS A 99 5.47 11.46 -8.54
CA LYS A 99 5.20 11.22 -7.13
C LYS A 99 4.38 9.95 -6.94
N ALA A 100 4.81 9.10 -6.02
CA ALA A 100 4.12 7.86 -5.69
C ALA A 100 3.04 8.09 -4.62
N PHE A 101 1.86 7.51 -4.87
CA PHE A 101 0.80 7.31 -3.90
C PHE A 101 0.76 5.83 -3.53
N LEU A 102 1.07 5.51 -2.27
CA LEU A 102 1.04 4.12 -1.78
C LEU A 102 -0.40 3.72 -1.49
N ILE A 103 -0.86 2.59 -2.01
CA ILE A 103 -2.26 2.16 -1.88
C ILE A 103 -2.35 0.88 -1.05
N ASP A 104 -3.07 0.94 0.07
CA ASP A 104 -3.33 -0.20 0.97
C ASP A 104 -4.78 -0.16 1.49
N ASP A 105 -5.34 -1.25 2.01
CA ASP A 105 -6.73 -1.25 2.51
C ASP A 105 -6.85 -0.73 3.95
N LEU A 106 -5.87 -1.08 4.80
CA LEU A 106 -5.92 -0.81 6.23
C LEU A 106 -4.57 -0.37 6.78
N VAL A 107 -4.54 0.79 7.44
CA VAL A 107 -3.41 1.19 8.28
C VAL A 107 -3.68 0.86 9.75
N THR A 108 -2.69 0.26 10.41
CA THR A 108 -2.70 0.07 11.87
C THR A 108 -1.62 0.92 12.54
N THR A 109 -0.38 0.44 12.51
CA THR A 109 0.79 1.12 13.08
C THR A 109 1.53 2.00 12.06
N GLY A 110 1.16 1.93 10.78
CA GLY A 110 1.91 2.58 9.69
C GLY A 110 3.13 1.79 9.19
N ALA A 111 3.60 0.77 9.92
CA ALA A 111 4.87 0.09 9.63
C ALA A 111 5.02 -0.44 8.17
N THR A 112 3.96 -0.98 7.57
CA THR A 112 4.00 -1.44 6.17
C THR A 112 4.18 -0.27 5.20
N LEU A 113 3.49 0.85 5.44
CA LEU A 113 3.54 2.04 4.60
C LEU A 113 4.89 2.76 4.75
N ASP A 114 5.43 2.83 5.96
CA ASP A 114 6.76 3.39 6.23
C ASP A 114 7.85 2.60 5.50
N GLU A 115 7.77 1.27 5.55
CA GLU A 115 8.68 0.37 4.86
C GLU A 115 8.56 0.48 3.34
N ALA A 116 7.34 0.57 2.81
CA ALA A 116 7.09 0.78 1.40
C ALA A 116 7.64 2.14 0.94
N ALA A 117 7.45 3.19 1.75
CA ALA A 117 7.97 4.51 1.45
C ALA A 117 9.50 4.54 1.48
N ARG A 118 10.13 3.85 2.43
CA ARG A 118 11.58 3.64 2.46
C ARG A 118 12.06 2.96 1.18
N ALA A 119 11.42 1.86 0.77
CA ALA A 119 11.77 1.14 -0.45
C ALA A 119 11.62 1.97 -1.73
N MET A 120 10.67 2.91 -1.79
CA MET A 120 10.54 3.88 -2.88
C MET A 120 11.62 4.96 -2.84
N ARG A 121 11.94 5.49 -1.65
CA ARG A 121 13.02 6.48 -1.48
C ARG A 121 14.40 5.94 -1.86
N ASP A 122 14.67 4.66 -1.61
CA ASP A 122 15.91 4.00 -2.05
C ASP A 122 16.09 4.03 -3.58
N LEU A 123 14.99 4.13 -4.34
CA LEU A 123 15.00 4.28 -5.79
C LEU A 123 15.03 5.75 -6.25
N GLY A 124 15.00 6.72 -5.32
CA GLY A 124 14.86 8.14 -5.64
C GLY A 124 13.44 8.58 -6.00
N ILE A 125 12.41 7.81 -5.62
CA ILE A 125 11.01 8.13 -5.88
C ILE A 125 10.42 8.87 -4.67
N GLU A 126 9.88 10.08 -4.88
CA GLU A 126 9.14 10.83 -3.87
C GLU A 126 7.80 10.13 -3.57
N VAL A 127 7.50 9.89 -2.29
CA VAL A 127 6.18 9.42 -1.86
C VAL A 127 5.38 10.64 -1.41
N ALA A 128 4.32 10.95 -2.16
CA ALA A 128 3.43 12.07 -1.85
C ALA A 128 2.54 11.75 -0.63
N ALA A 129 1.90 10.58 -0.64
CA ALA A 129 0.98 10.17 0.40
C ALA A 129 0.79 8.64 0.43
N ALA A 130 0.27 8.16 1.55
CA ALA A 130 -0.35 6.85 1.65
C ALA A 130 -1.88 7.01 1.63
N VAL A 131 -2.54 6.17 0.84
CA VAL A 131 -3.99 6.14 0.64
C VAL A 131 -4.52 4.84 1.21
N THR A 132 -5.41 4.93 2.20
CA THR A 132 -6.02 3.77 2.85
C THR A 132 -7.52 3.92 2.97
N ALA A 133 -8.26 2.81 2.94
CA ALA A 133 -9.71 2.83 3.17
C ALA A 133 -10.05 3.03 4.65
N CYS A 134 -9.24 2.46 5.54
CA CYS A 134 -9.50 2.42 6.98
C CYS A 134 -8.24 2.62 7.82
N VAL A 135 -8.42 3.13 9.04
CA VAL A 135 -7.42 3.12 10.12
C VAL A 135 -7.95 2.26 11.28
N ALA A 136 -7.08 1.46 11.89
CA ALA A 136 -7.38 0.70 13.10
C ALA A 136 -6.33 0.96 14.19
N GLU A 137 -6.78 1.33 15.39
CA GLU A 137 -5.90 1.52 16.52
C GLU A 137 -5.33 0.17 17.01
N PRO A 138 -4.04 0.10 17.41
CA PRO A 138 -3.51 -1.10 18.06
C PRO A 138 -4.28 -1.39 19.36
N LEU A 139 -4.72 -2.63 19.54
CA LEU A 139 -5.26 -3.08 20.83
C LEU A 139 -4.19 -2.86 21.91
N ARG A 140 -4.53 -2.10 22.95
CA ARG A 140 -3.69 -1.82 24.11
C ARG A 140 -3.63 -3.02 25.04
#